data_AF-A0A4R3AST2-F1
#
_entry.id   AF-A0A4R3AST2-F1
#
_cell.length_a   1.000
_cell.length_b   1.000
_cell.length_c   1.000
_cell.angle_alpha   90.00
_cell.angle_beta   90.00
_cell.angle_gamma   90.00
#
_symmetry.space_group_name_H-M   'P 1'
#
loop_
_entity.id
_entity.type
_entity.pdbx_description
1 polymer ?
#
loop_
_entity_poly.entity_id
_entity_poly.type
_entity_poly.pdbx_seq_one_letter_code
_entity_poly.pdbx_strand_id
1 'polypeptide(L)' 'MEPIFRCANRKAIDELAQELNLSNEEWMQEWPIEVTNPSDIDRYIDHYTTLTDDDKKFVLMEEIIDAAENQPTETLF' A
#
# COMPACT_ATOMS: atom_id res chain seq x y z
N MET A 1 -1.15 3.36 -27.55
CA MET A 1 -2.24 2.92 -26.68
C MET A 1 -2.20 3.82 -25.45
N GLU A 2 -3.32 4.40 -25.06
CA GLU A 2 -3.39 5.18 -23.82
C GLU A 2 -3.42 4.23 -22.62
N PRO A 3 -2.79 4.60 -21.49
CA PRO A 3 -2.86 3.80 -20.28
C PRO A 3 -4.30 3.75 -19.75
N ILE A 4 -4.69 2.61 -19.18
CA ILE A 4 -6.00 2.47 -18.56
C ILE A 4 -5.98 3.29 -17.26
N PHE A 5 -7.02 4.08 -17.02
CA PHE A 5 -7.18 4.80 -15.76
C PHE A 5 -7.21 3.83 -14.57
N ARG A 6 -6.48 4.17 -13.52
CA ARG A 6 -6.36 3.42 -12.27
C ARG A 6 -6.37 4.41 -11.11
N CYS A 7 -7.04 4.05 -10.03
CA CYS A 7 -7.02 4.74 -8.75
C CYS A 7 -7.30 3.71 -7.64
N ALA A 8 -6.94 4.05 -6.40
CA ALA A 8 -7.33 3.24 -5.26
C ALA A 8 -8.85 3.04 -5.25
N ASN A 9 -9.29 1.78 -5.14
CA ASN A 9 -10.69 1.43 -5.07
C ASN A 9 -10.98 0.55 -3.86
N ARG A 10 -12.22 0.61 -3.36
CA ARG A 10 -12.61 -0.02 -2.10
C ARG A 10 -12.39 -1.53 -2.10
N LYS A 11 -12.62 -2.21 -3.23
CA LYS A 11 -12.44 -3.66 -3.34
C LYS A 11 -10.97 -4.05 -3.18
N ALA A 12 -10.06 -3.35 -3.88
CA ALA A 12 -8.62 -3.61 -3.76
C ALA A 12 -8.12 -3.38 -2.34
N ILE A 13 -8.58 -2.30 -1.69
CA ILE A 13 -8.31 -1.99 -0.28
C ILE A 13 -8.82 -3.11 0.65
N ASP A 14 -10.07 -3.54 0.50
CA ASP A 14 -10.66 -4.58 1.35
C ASP A 14 -9.90 -5.91 1.24
N GLU A 15 -9.49 -6.29 0.02
CA GLU A 15 -8.74 -7.52 -0.22
C GLU A 15 -7.29 -7.41 0.30
N LEU A 16 -6.60 -6.28 0.07
CA LEU A 16 -5.25 -6.06 0.60
C LEU A 16 -5.22 -6.02 2.13
N ALA A 17 -6.20 -5.38 2.75
CA ALA A 17 -6.33 -5.35 4.21
C ALA A 17 -6.41 -6.76 4.80
N GLN A 18 -7.15 -7.67 4.14
CA GLN A 18 -7.23 -9.06 4.57
C GLN A 18 -5.92 -9.82 4.32
N GLU A 19 -5.32 -9.66 3.14
CA GLU A 19 -4.07 -10.34 2.75
C GLU A 19 -2.88 -9.92 3.63
N LEU A 20 -2.79 -8.63 3.96
CA LEU A 20 -1.74 -8.03 4.79
C LEU A 20 -2.15 -7.93 6.26
N ASN A 21 -3.32 -8.43 6.66
CA ASN A 21 -3.80 -8.36 8.03
C ASN A 21 -3.67 -6.95 8.63
N LEU A 22 -4.15 -5.95 7.90
CA LEU A 22 -4.16 -4.53 8.26
C LEU A 22 -5.57 -4.10 8.65
N SER A 23 -5.68 -3.10 9.52
CA SER A 23 -6.97 -2.50 9.89
C SER A 23 -7.63 -1.88 8.67
N ASN A 24 -8.95 -2.00 8.53
CA ASN A 24 -9.67 -1.35 7.42
C ASN A 24 -11.11 -1.03 7.86
N GLU A 25 -11.27 0.18 8.37
CA GLU A 25 -12.56 0.68 8.84
C GLU A 25 -13.26 1.48 7.73
N GLU A 26 -14.60 1.54 7.77
CA GLU A 26 -15.39 2.24 6.75
C GLU A 26 -15.12 3.76 6.69
N TRP A 27 -14.63 4.35 7.79
CA TRP A 27 -14.38 5.79 7.89
C TRP A 27 -13.01 6.22 7.36
N MET A 28 -12.08 5.29 7.14
CA MET A 28 -10.73 5.59 6.64
C MET A 28 -10.82 6.13 5.20
N GLN A 29 -10.25 7.31 4.97
CA GLN A 29 -10.31 7.99 3.67
C GLN A 29 -9.03 7.79 2.88
N GLU A 30 -7.88 7.86 3.55
CA GLU A 30 -6.55 7.70 2.98
C GLU A 30 -5.94 6.39 3.48
N TRP A 31 -6.70 5.30 3.33
CA TRP A 31 -6.34 3.99 3.89
C TRP A 31 -4.87 3.59 3.63
N PRO A 32 -4.31 3.71 2.40
CA PRO A 32 -2.90 3.37 2.12
C PRO A 32 -1.89 4.16 2.96
N ILE A 33 -2.24 5.34 3.45
CA ILE A 33 -1.38 6.18 4.28
C ILE A 33 -1.65 5.89 5.76
N GLU A 34 -2.93 5.82 6.14
CA GLU A 34 -3.36 5.67 7.54
C GLU A 34 -2.89 4.36 8.20
N VAL A 35 -2.71 3.29 7.42
CA VAL A 35 -2.33 1.95 7.94
C VAL A 35 -0.87 1.58 7.70
N THR A 36 -0.14 2.39 6.92
CA THR A 36 1.22 2.07 6.53
C THR A 36 2.16 2.14 7.73
N ASN A 37 3.01 1.13 7.84
CA ASN A 37 4.13 1.10 8.76
C ASN A 37 5.43 1.07 7.97
N PRO A 38 6.27 2.12 8.05
CA PRO A 38 7.55 2.17 7.33
C PRO A 38 8.46 0.98 7.63
N SER A 39 8.40 0.42 8.84
CA SER A 39 9.24 -0.73 9.21
C SER A 39 8.87 -2.02 8.45
N ASP A 40 7.71 -2.05 7.78
CA ASP A 40 7.20 -3.20 7.03
C ASP A 40 7.38 -3.05 5.51
N ILE A 41 8.21 -2.11 5.03
CA ILE A 41 8.38 -1.84 3.58
C ILE A 41 8.74 -3.09 2.76
N ASP A 42 9.63 -3.96 3.27
CA ASP A 42 10.01 -5.20 2.60
C ASP A 42 8.81 -6.13 2.43
N ARG A 43 7.92 -6.19 3.42
CA ARG A 43 6.68 -6.98 3.38
C ARG A 43 5.74 -6.50 2.28
N TYR A 44 5.61 -5.17 2.12
CA TYR A 44 4.78 -4.59 1.07
C TYR A 44 5.37 -4.85 -0.32
N ILE A 45 6.69 -4.70 -0.49
CA ILE A 45 7.39 -4.99 -1.75
C ILE A 45 7.24 -6.48 -2.11
N ASP A 46 7.48 -7.38 -1.16
CA ASP A 46 7.34 -8.81 -1.38
C ASP A 46 5.93 -9.17 -1.85
N HIS A 47 4.90 -8.67 -1.16
CA HIS A 47 3.51 -8.91 -1.55
C HIS A 47 3.20 -8.35 -2.94
N TYR A 48 3.67 -7.15 -3.25
CA TYR A 48 3.50 -6.50 -4.57
C TYR A 48 3.99 -7.38 -5.73
N THR A 49 5.14 -8.05 -5.56
CA THR A 49 5.69 -8.92 -6.62
C THR A 49 4.81 -10.14 -6.92
N THR A 50 3.95 -10.54 -5.99
CA THR A 50 3.04 -11.69 -6.16
C THR A 50 1.71 -11.31 -6.81
N LEU A 51 1.35 -10.02 -6.82
CA LEU A 51 0.07 -9.56 -7.33
C LEU A 51 -0.03 -9.68 -8.86
N THR A 52 -1.21 -10.08 -9.33
CA THR A 52 -1.58 -10.02 -10.76
C THR A 52 -2.69 -9.00 -11.04
N ASP A 53 -3.35 -8.50 -9.99
CA ASP A 53 -4.41 -7.50 -10.08
C ASP A 53 -3.78 -6.09 -10.08
N ASP A 54 -4.04 -5.33 -11.14
CA ASP A 54 -3.46 -3.99 -11.32
C ASP A 54 -4.02 -2.96 -10.33
N ASP A 55 -5.27 -3.10 -9.87
CA ASP A 55 -5.85 -2.17 -8.90
C ASP A 55 -5.22 -2.39 -7.52
N LYS A 56 -4.98 -3.64 -7.13
CA LYS A 56 -4.20 -3.95 -5.92
C LYS A 56 -2.77 -3.44 -6.02
N LYS A 57 -2.13 -3.61 -7.17
CA LYS A 57 -0.79 -3.03 -7.40
C LYS A 57 -0.80 -1.53 -7.22
N PHE A 58 -1.82 -0.84 -7.74
CA PHE A 58 -1.91 0.60 -7.60
C PHE A 58 -2.00 1.00 -6.11
N VAL A 59 -2.91 0.39 -5.35
CA VAL A 59 -3.07 0.67 -3.90
C VAL A 59 -1.80 0.37 -3.12
N LEU A 60 -1.21 -0.82 -3.32
CA LEU A 60 -0.02 -1.23 -2.58
C LEU A 60 1.23 -0.41 -2.97
N MET A 61 1.28 0.15 -4.19
CA MET A 61 2.32 1.10 -4.57
C MET A 61 2.21 2.40 -3.77
N GLU A 62 1.00 2.88 -3.46
CA GLU A 62 0.81 4.05 -2.61
C GLU A 62 1.34 3.79 -1.18
N GLU A 63 1.05 2.61 -0.60
CA GLU A 63 1.62 2.19 0.69
C GLU A 63 3.16 2.10 0.65
N ILE A 64 3.75 1.53 -0.42
CA ILE A 64 5.20 1.43 -0.57
C ILE A 64 5.86 2.81 -0.63
N ILE A 65 5.24 3.76 -1.35
CA ILE A 65 5.74 5.14 -1.44
C ILE A 65 5.68 5.79 -0.06
N ASP A 66 4.55 5.70 0.65
CA ASP A 66 4.43 6.28 2.00
C ASP A 66 5.41 5.64 2.99
N ALA A 67 5.58 4.32 2.95
CA ALA A 67 6.54 3.58 3.76
C ALA A 67 7.99 4.01 3.46
N ALA A 68 8.30 4.31 2.20
CA ALA A 68 9.62 4.78 1.78
C ALA A 68 9.88 6.23 2.25
N GLU A 69 8.90 7.11 2.13
CA GLU A 69 8.99 8.52 2.55
C GLU A 69 9.16 8.65 4.08
N ASN A 70 8.49 7.77 4.83
CA ASN A 70 8.50 7.77 6.29
C ASN A 70 9.51 6.78 6.88
N GLN A 71 10.45 6.24 6.10
CA GLN A 71 11.54 5.41 6.63
C GLN A 71 12.25 6.16 7.77
N PRO A 72 12.57 5.49 8.89
CA PRO A 72 13.40 6.09 9.92
C PRO A 72 14.73 6.50 9.28
N THR A 73 15.00 7.80 9.23
CA THR A 73 16.29 8.29 8.78
C THR A 73 17.30 7.79 9.80
N GLU A 74 18.24 6.95 9.39
CA GLU A 74 19.44 6.74 10.19
C GLU A 74 20.04 8.13 10.43
N THR A 75 20.01 8.58 11.67
CA THR A 75 20.82 9.71 12.09
C THR A 75 22.25 9.21 11.96
N LEU A 76 22.87 9.51 10.81
CA LEU A 76 24.31 9.42 10.62
C LEU A 76 24.95 10.37 11.64
N PHE A 77 25.18 9.86 12.85
CA PHE A 77 25.92 10.52 13.92
C PHE A 77 27.40 10.61 13.57
#